data_AF-A0A934H2Q5-F1
#
_entry.id   AF-A0A934H2Q5-F1
#
_cell.length_a   1.000
_cell.length_b   1.000
_cell.length_c   1.000
_cell.angle_alpha   90.00
_cell.angle_beta   90.00
_cell.angle_gamma   90.00
#
_symmetry.space_group_name_H-M   'P 1'
#
loop_
_entity.id
_entity.type
_entity.pdbx_description
1 polymer ?
#
loop_
_entity_poly.entity_id
_entity_poly.type
_entity_poly.pdbx_seq_one_letter_code
_entity_poly.pdbx_strand_id
1 'polypeptide(L)'
;MNRPTGVTIIALLYFFSAAMMLLGGCMFLALPLLTGAGALGQEGAGEAIAISGTMGVIFCGVFAIFALLAAFFGWGLWKLKNWARILTIVFSIPGLLGIPIGTIISGLIIWYLLKEDVKVAFQ
;
A
#
# COMPACT_ATOMS: atom_id res chain seq x y z
N MET A 1 -21.17 12.65 -14.82
CA MET A 1 -21.03 11.45 -13.96
C MET A 1 -20.84 11.92 -12.53
N ASN A 2 -21.89 11.86 -11.70
CA ASN A 2 -21.76 12.17 -10.27
C ASN A 2 -21.18 10.95 -9.55
N ARG A 3 -19.84 10.89 -9.45
CA ARG A 3 -19.15 9.89 -8.64
C ARG A 3 -19.53 10.10 -7.16
N PRO A 4 -19.91 9.05 -6.41
CA PRO A 4 -20.15 9.19 -4.98
C PRO A 4 -18.89 9.71 -4.29
N THR A 5 -19.05 10.72 -3.43
CA THR A 5 -17.92 11.36 -2.72
C THR A 5 -17.11 10.33 -1.92
N GLY A 6 -17.76 9.36 -1.28
CA GLY A 6 -17.06 8.33 -0.51
C GLY A 6 -16.23 7.38 -1.36
N VAL A 7 -16.65 7.04 -2.58
CA VAL A 7 -15.81 6.23 -3.49
C VAL A 7 -14.54 7.01 -3.89
N THR A 8 -14.67 8.33 -4.07
CA THR A 8 -13.53 9.20 -4.37
C THR A 8 -12.56 9.25 -3.20
N ILE A 9 -13.07 9.38 -1.97
CA ILE A 9 -12.26 9.34 -0.75
C ILE A 9 -11.51 8.01 -0.62
N ILE A 10 -12.19 6.88 -0.83
CA ILE A 10 -11.56 5.56 -0.77
C ILE A 10 -10.47 5.43 -1.84
N ALA A 11 -10.73 5.85 -3.07
CA ALA A 11 -9.71 5.82 -4.13
C ALA A 11 -8.48 6.66 -3.77
N LEU A 12 -8.69 7.85 -3.19
CA LEU A 12 -7.60 8.71 -2.70
C LEU A 12 -6.83 8.06 -1.55
N LEU A 13 -7.49 7.37 -0.62
CA LEU A 13 -6.82 6.63 0.45
C LEU A 13 -5.89 5.56 -0.10
N TYR A 14 -6.30 4.84 -1.15
CA TYR A 14 -5.46 3.84 -1.81
C TYR A 14 -4.26 4.47 -2.53
N PHE A 15 -4.44 5.61 -3.21
CA PHE A 15 -3.31 6.33 -3.81
C PHE A 15 -2.35 6.91 -2.78
N PHE A 16 -2.87 7.44 -1.68
CA PHE A 16 -2.06 7.93 -0.57
C PHE A 16 -1.28 6.79 0.09
N SER A 17 -1.92 5.64 0.31
CA SER A 17 -1.27 4.43 0.81
C SER A 17 -0.17 3.94 -0.13
N ALA A 18 -0.41 3.94 -1.45
CA ALA A 18 0.61 3.61 -2.45
C ALA A 18 1.81 4.55 -2.38
N ALA A 19 1.58 5.86 -2.26
CA ALA A 19 2.65 6.85 -2.12
C ALA A 19 3.46 6.65 -0.84
N MET A 20 2.80 6.38 0.29
CA MET A 20 3.46 6.09 1.57
C MET A 20 4.25 4.77 1.53
N MET A 21 3.72 3.73 0.88
CA MET A 21 4.44 2.48 0.68
C MET A 21 5.68 2.65 -0.19
N LEU A 22 5.58 3.44 -1.26
CA LEU A 22 6.72 3.72 -2.12
C LEU A 22 7.78 4.53 -1.39
N LEU A 23 7.38 5.56 -0.65
CA LEU A 23 8.29 6.36 0.16
C LEU A 23 8.98 5.51 1.23
N GLY A 24 8.20 4.70 1.96
CA GLY A 24 8.74 3.74 2.94
C GLY A 24 9.70 2.75 2.30
N GLY A 25 9.36 2.20 1.14
CA GLY A 25 10.22 1.31 0.35
C GLY A 25 11.55 1.97 -0.04
N CYS A 26 11.52 3.21 -0.53
CA CYS A 26 12.71 3.96 -0.88
C CYS A 26 13.61 4.23 0.34
N MET A 27 13.05 4.41 1.54
CA MET A 27 13.83 4.57 2.76
C MET A 27 14.67 3.31 3.08
N PHE A 28 14.22 2.11 2.71
CA PHE A 28 15.01 0.89 2.87
C PHE A 28 16.28 0.88 2.01
N LEU A 29 16.32 1.63 0.91
CA LEU A 29 17.54 1.79 0.11
C LEU A 29 18.62 2.59 0.84
N ALA A 30 18.25 3.36 1.86
CA ALA A 30 19.20 4.11 2.70
C ALA A 30 19.79 3.27 3.84
N LEU A 31 19.30 2.04 4.08
CA LEU A 31 19.85 1.15 5.11
C LEU A 31 21.37 0.95 5.03
N PRO A 32 21.99 0.72 3.86
CA PRO A 32 23.43 0.51 3.76
C PRO A 32 24.25 1.73 4.14
N LEU A 33 23.69 2.94 3.99
CA LEU A 33 24.33 4.17 4.44
C LEU A 33 24.34 4.25 5.98
N LEU A 34 23.26 3.81 6.62
CA LEU A 34 23.11 3.83 8.08
C LEU A 34 23.94 2.74 8.76
N THR A 35 23.91 1.52 8.24
CA THR A 35 24.66 0.38 8.79
C THR A 35 26.11 0.39 8.34
N GLY A 36 26.38 0.80 7.10
CA GLY A 36 27.71 0.85 6.52
C GLY A 36 28.60 1.91 7.15
N ALA A 37 28.06 3.11 7.43
CA ALA A 37 28.81 4.17 8.10
C ALA A 37 29.29 3.76 9.51
N GLY A 38 28.49 2.97 10.24
CA GLY A 38 28.85 2.45 11.55
C GLY A 38 29.83 1.27 11.53
N ALA A 39 29.97 0.60 10.39
CA ALA A 39 30.87 -0.55 10.20
C ALA A 39 32.24 -0.15 9.63
N LEU A 40 32.43 1.10 9.17
CA LEU A 40 33.68 1.57 8.58
C LEU A 40 34.85 1.38 9.57
N GLY A 41 35.86 0.62 9.14
CA GLY A 41 37.05 0.30 9.95
C GLY A 41 36.98 -1.02 10.72
N GLN A 42 35.88 -1.77 10.63
CA GLN A 42 35.76 -3.12 11.19
C GLN A 42 36.06 -4.20 10.12
N GLU A 43 36.66 -5.32 10.53
CA GLU A 43 36.76 -6.51 9.68
C GLU A 43 35.35 -6.99 9.29
N GLY A 44 35.12 -7.26 8.00
CA GLY A 44 33.80 -7.66 7.49
C GLY A 44 32.85 -6.51 7.13
N ALA A 45 33.27 -5.25 7.23
CA ALA A 45 32.44 -4.08 6.88
C ALA A 45 31.86 -4.15 5.45
N GLY A 46 32.65 -4.61 4.48
CA GLY A 46 32.21 -4.78 3.09
C GLY A 46 31.08 -5.81 2.94
N GLU A 47 31.14 -6.91 3.68
CA GLU A 47 30.09 -7.94 3.68
C GLU A 47 28.80 -7.42 4.33
N ALA A 48 28.91 -6.71 5.45
CA ALA A 48 27.75 -6.12 6.13
C ALA A 48 27.02 -5.09 5.25
N ILE A 49 27.76 -4.26 4.51
CA ILE A 49 27.21 -3.30 3.54
C ILE A 49 26.51 -4.04 2.40
N ALA A 50 27.13 -5.11 1.86
CA ALA A 50 26.55 -5.88 0.77
C ALA A 50 25.24 -6.59 1.17
N ILE A 51 25.20 -7.20 2.36
CA ILE A 51 24.00 -7.88 2.88
C ILE A 51 22.88 -6.87 3.11
N SER A 52 23.17 -5.77 3.83
CA SER A 52 22.17 -4.73 4.10
C SER A 52 21.66 -4.05 2.82
N GLY A 53 22.51 -3.88 1.81
CA GLY A 53 22.12 -3.37 0.48
C GLY A 53 21.17 -4.30 -0.25
N THR A 54 21.50 -5.59 -0.27
CA THR A 54 20.65 -6.60 -0.90
C THR A 54 19.27 -6.65 -0.21
N MET A 55 19.23 -6.65 1.12
CA MET A 55 17.97 -6.59 1.86
C MET A 55 17.19 -5.30 1.56
N GLY A 56 17.86 -4.15 1.52
CA GLY A 56 17.23 -2.87 1.19
C GLY A 56 16.53 -2.88 -0.16
N VAL A 57 17.18 -3.44 -1.19
CA VAL A 57 16.60 -3.60 -2.54
C VAL A 57 15.40 -4.55 -2.52
N ILE A 58 15.51 -5.69 -1.83
CA ILE A 58 14.40 -6.66 -1.71
C ILE A 58 13.18 -6.00 -1.06
N PHE A 59 13.35 -5.33 0.08
CA PHE A 59 12.24 -4.65 0.77
C PHE A 59 11.65 -3.53 -0.08
N CYS A 60 12.49 -2.71 -0.73
CA CYS A 60 12.02 -1.67 -1.65
C CYS A 60 11.19 -2.29 -2.79
N GLY A 61 11.64 -3.39 -3.39
CA GLY A 61 10.93 -4.09 -4.45
C GLY A 61 9.57 -4.63 -3.99
N VAL A 62 9.51 -5.27 -2.82
CA VAL A 62 8.26 -5.78 -2.24
C VAL A 62 7.28 -4.64 -2.00
N PHE A 63 7.72 -3.54 -1.37
CA PHE A 63 6.87 -2.38 -1.11
C PHE A 63 6.40 -1.71 -2.40
N ALA A 64 7.24 -1.65 -3.44
CA ALA A 64 6.86 -1.13 -4.76
C ALA A 64 5.76 -1.97 -5.41
N ILE A 65 5.82 -3.31 -5.30
CA ILE A 65 4.77 -4.20 -5.82
C ILE A 65 3.43 -3.92 -5.10
N PHE A 66 3.44 -3.82 -3.77
CA PHE A 66 2.23 -3.48 -3.01
C PHE A 66 1.71 -2.07 -3.34
N ALA A 67 2.59 -1.09 -3.54
CA ALA A 67 2.21 0.25 -3.96
C ALA A 67 1.51 0.25 -5.32
N LEU A 68 2.01 -0.53 -6.28
CA LEU A 68 1.39 -0.69 -7.59
C LEU A 68 0.02 -1.37 -7.48
N LEU A 69 -0.12 -2.41 -6.65
CA LEU A 69 -1.41 -3.05 -6.38
C LEU A 69 -2.41 -2.07 -5.75
N ALA A 70 -1.98 -1.29 -4.76
CA ALA A 70 -2.83 -0.27 -4.13
C ALA A 70 -3.27 0.81 -5.14
N ALA A 71 -2.35 1.29 -5.98
CA ALA A 71 -2.66 2.23 -7.05
C ALA A 71 -3.62 1.63 -8.09
N PHE A 72 -3.49 0.34 -8.41
CA PHE A 72 -4.37 -0.38 -9.32
C PHE A 72 -5.81 -0.47 -8.78
N PHE A 73 -5.99 -0.77 -7.49
CA PHE A 73 -7.31 -0.72 -6.85
C PHE A 73 -7.89 0.70 -6.81
N GLY A 74 -7.07 1.69 -6.43
CA GLY A 74 -7.47 3.10 -6.42
C GLY A 74 -7.94 3.58 -7.80
N TRP A 75 -7.22 3.21 -8.87
CA TRP A 75 -7.60 3.51 -10.24
C TRP A 75 -8.90 2.82 -10.67
N GLY A 76 -9.06 1.54 -10.33
CA GLY A 76 -10.27 0.78 -10.63
C GLY A 76 -11.52 1.38 -9.96
N LEU A 77 -11.39 1.82 -8.70
CA LEU A 77 -12.45 2.53 -7.97
C LEU A 77 -12.72 3.92 -8.56
N TRP A 78 -11.68 4.66 -8.96
CA TRP A 78 -11.84 5.96 -9.60
C TRP A 78 -12.62 5.88 -10.91
N LYS A 79 -12.42 4.79 -11.68
CA LYS A 79 -13.16 4.50 -12.91
C LYS A 79 -14.51 3.81 -12.66
N LEU A 80 -14.94 3.66 -11.41
CA LEU A 80 -16.21 3.05 -11.00
C LEU A 80 -16.43 1.67 -11.65
N LYS A 81 -15.37 0.87 -11.80
CA LYS A 81 -15.52 -0.45 -12.41
C LYS A 81 -15.94 -1.51 -11.38
N ASN A 82 -16.97 -2.30 -11.68
CA ASN A 82 -17.49 -3.35 -10.79
C ASN A 82 -16.43 -4.32 -10.25
N TRP A 83 -15.46 -4.73 -11.09
CA TRP A 83 -14.38 -5.64 -10.66
C TRP A 83 -13.50 -5.03 -9.56
N ALA A 84 -13.26 -3.72 -9.60
CA ALA A 84 -12.47 -3.03 -8.59
C ALA A 84 -13.18 -3.00 -7.23
N ARG A 85 -14.51 -2.86 -7.21
CA ARG A 85 -15.31 -2.94 -5.98
C ARG A 85 -15.10 -4.27 -5.28
N ILE A 86 -15.23 -5.37 -6.02
CA ILE A 86 -15.11 -6.73 -5.46
C ILE A 86 -13.70 -6.98 -4.95
N LEU A 87 -12.67 -6.65 -5.75
CA LEU A 87 -11.28 -6.83 -5.33
C LEU A 87 -10.93 -6.02 -4.08
N THR A 88 -11.36 -4.76 -4.00
CA THR A 88 -11.13 -3.91 -2.83
C THR A 88 -11.79 -4.49 -1.57
N ILE A 89 -13.01 -5.05 -1.68
CA ILE A 89 -13.67 -5.72 -0.55
C ILE A 89 -12.86 -6.93 -0.10
N VAL A 90 -12.46 -7.81 -1.03
CA VAL A 90 -11.68 -9.01 -0.72
C VAL A 90 -10.34 -8.65 -0.08
N PHE A 91 -9.63 -7.67 -0.62
CA PHE A 91 -8.34 -7.20 -0.08
C PHE A 91 -8.48 -6.47 1.26
N SER A 92 -9.66 -5.94 1.58
CA SER A 92 -9.93 -5.32 2.87
C SER A 92 -10.15 -6.36 3.98
N ILE A 93 -10.50 -7.61 3.66
CA ILE A 93 -10.73 -8.65 4.68
C ILE A 93 -9.46 -8.93 5.51
N PRO A 94 -8.27 -9.18 4.91
CA PRO A 94 -7.03 -9.29 5.69
C PRO A 94 -6.69 -8.03 6.49
N GLY A 95 -7.06 -6.86 5.97
CA GLY A 95 -6.87 -5.57 6.65
C GLY A 95 -7.61 -5.46 7.98
N LEU A 96 -8.67 -6.25 8.19
CA LEU A 96 -9.40 -6.31 9.46
C LEU A 96 -8.54 -6.84 10.62
N LEU A 97 -7.49 -7.61 10.35
CA LEU A 97 -6.56 -8.11 11.36
C LEU A 97 -5.62 -7.01 11.90
N GLY A 98 -5.51 -5.87 11.22
CA GLY A 98 -4.67 -4.74 11.60
C GLY A 98 -5.27 -3.88 12.73
N ILE A 99 -5.53 -4.47 13.90
CA ILE A 99 -6.18 -3.77 15.02
C ILE A 99 -5.25 -2.68 15.60
N PRO A 100 -5.75 -1.48 15.93
CA PRO A 100 -7.14 -1.01 15.77
C PRO A 100 -7.41 -0.29 14.44
N ILE A 101 -6.38 0.33 13.85
CA ILE A 101 -6.54 1.27 12.73
C ILE A 101 -6.99 0.54 11.45
N GLY A 102 -6.34 -0.57 11.10
CA GLY A 102 -6.66 -1.39 9.94
C GLY A 102 -8.07 -1.95 9.99
N THR A 103 -8.56 -2.34 11.17
CA THR A 103 -9.94 -2.81 11.36
C THR A 103 -10.96 -1.72 11.07
N ILE A 104 -10.75 -0.51 11.59
CA ILE A 104 -11.65 0.62 11.37
C ILE A 104 -11.69 0.97 9.87
N ILE A 105 -10.51 1.15 9.26
CA ILE A 105 -10.41 1.55 7.84
C ILE A 105 -11.02 0.47 6.94
N SER A 106 -10.62 -0.78 7.13
CA SER A 106 -11.09 -1.90 6.29
C SER A 106 -12.58 -2.19 6.50
N GLY A 107 -13.06 -2.08 7.73
CA GLY A 107 -14.48 -2.21 8.05
C GLY A 107 -15.32 -1.14 7.37
N LEU A 108 -14.88 0.12 7.39
CA LEU A 108 -15.55 1.22 6.71
C LEU A 108 -15.55 1.06 5.19
N ILE A 109 -14.45 0.59 4.59
CA ILE A 109 -14.36 0.33 3.15
C ILE A 109 -15.34 -0.76 2.75
N ILE A 110 -15.36 -1.89 3.45
CA ILE A 110 -16.26 -3.01 3.18
C ILE A 110 -17.71 -2.56 3.33
N TRP A 111 -18.06 -1.92 4.44
CA TRP A 111 -19.41 -1.44 4.71
C TRP A 111 -19.89 -0.44 3.64
N TYR A 112 -19.05 0.52 3.27
CA TYR A 112 -19.42 1.55 2.30
C TYR A 112 -19.60 0.99 0.89
N LEU A 113 -18.70 0.11 0.44
CA LEU A 113 -18.79 -0.50 -0.90
C LEU A 113 -19.95 -1.52 -1.03
N LEU A 114 -20.51 -1.99 0.09
CA LEU A 114 -21.67 -2.88 0.10
C LEU A 114 -23.02 -2.14 0.03
N LYS A 115 -23.06 -0.83 0.25
CA LYS A 115 -24.30 -0.03 0.16
C LYS A 115 -24.91 -0.08 -1.25
N GLU A 116 -26.25 -0.16 -1.30
CA GLU A 116 -26.99 -0.24 -2.57
C GLU A 116 -26.77 0.99 -3.46
N ASP A 117 -26.82 2.19 -2.87
CA ASP A 117 -26.56 3.45 -3.58
C ASP A 117 -25.18 3.48 -4.26
N VAL A 118 -24.20 2.87 -3.59
CA VAL A 118 -22.82 2.78 -4.09
C VAL A 118 -22.75 1.71 -5.17
N LYS A 119 -23.39 0.56 -5.00
CA LYS A 119 -23.43 -0.52 -6.01
C LYS A 119 -23.98 -0.04 -7.36
N VAL A 120 -25.02 0.80 -7.35
CA VAL A 120 -25.61 1.38 -8.56
C VAL A 120 -24.59 2.24 -9.32
N ALA A 121 -23.69 2.92 -8.62
CA ALA A 121 -22.65 3.74 -9.25
C ALA A 121 -21.57 2.92 -9.99
N PHE A 122 -21.49 1.61 -9.80
CA PHE A 122 -20.54 0.72 -10.48
C PHE A 122 -21.16 -0.09 -11.65
N GLN A 123 -22.48 0.04 -11.90
CA GLN A 123 -23.18 -0.58 -13.04
C GLN A 123 -22.77 0.08 -14.37
#